data_AF-A0A7S4WFS5-F1
#
_entry.id   AF-A0A7S4WFS5-F1
#
_cell.length_a   1.000
_cell.length_b   1.000
_cell.length_c   1.000
_cell.angle_alpha   90.00
_cell.angle_beta   90.00
_cell.angle_gamma   90.00
#
_symmetry.space_group_name_H-M   'P 1'
#
loop_
_entity.id
_entity.type
_entity.pdbx_description
1 polymer ?
#
loop_
_entity_poly.entity_id
_entity_poly.type
_entity_poly.pdbx_seq_one_letter_code
_entity_poly.pdbx_strand_id
1 'polypeptide(L)'
;LGKSFKMMPVMVWGMAISGKSYTLADWIVAAAVTGGVTEFLLTGTIAAKHQHGTSIHGLILLLVFLGLDGFTSTFQEKLFKEHKTSKYNQMLYVNSFSGLVSFITLAATNKIGVAFGFCGSHPRFVADAFFLSASSVGGQWFIYSQVKEFGALVFAATMNLRQVISILLSYVTYHHPISGLQIVGLALVFMGLFYKSYAGIMAERPKKGREEKETTSLLPKDPEMQPPAKVA
;
A
#
# COMPACT_ATOMS: atom_id res chain seq x y z
N LEU A 1 4.25 13.12 3.13
CA LEU A 1 4.82 13.97 2.07
C LEU A 1 5.96 13.23 1.37
N GLY A 2 7.12 13.00 1.98
CA GLY A 2 8.13 12.08 1.43
C GLY A 2 7.62 10.63 1.18
N LYS A 3 6.60 10.19 1.93
CA LYS A 3 5.94 8.89 1.75
C LYS A 3 5.23 8.73 0.39
N SER A 4 5.03 9.81 -0.36
CA SER A 4 4.38 9.74 -1.67
C SER A 4 5.24 9.17 -2.78
N PHE A 5 6.55 9.26 -2.62
CA PHE A 5 7.54 8.62 -3.49
C PHE A 5 7.51 7.07 -3.41
N LYS A 6 6.82 6.48 -2.41
CA LYS A 6 6.74 5.02 -2.20
C LYS A 6 6.28 4.23 -3.43
N MET A 7 5.45 4.81 -4.30
CA MET A 7 4.98 4.13 -5.51
C MET A 7 6.13 3.70 -6.43
N MET A 8 7.20 4.50 -6.52
CA MET A 8 8.35 4.21 -7.39
C MET A 8 9.16 2.99 -6.89
N PRO A 9 9.64 2.93 -5.64
CA PRO A 9 10.30 1.73 -5.12
C PRO A 9 9.42 0.47 -5.15
N VAL A 10 8.12 0.59 -4.87
CA VAL A 10 7.19 -0.56 -4.94
C VAL A 10 7.13 -1.14 -6.35
N MET A 11 7.11 -0.31 -7.39
CA MET A 11 7.12 -0.79 -8.78
C MET A 11 8.46 -1.44 -9.15
N VAL A 12 9.58 -0.83 -8.77
CA VAL A 12 10.92 -1.39 -9.01
C VAL A 12 11.05 -2.77 -8.35
N TRP A 13 10.68 -2.89 -7.07
CA TRP A 13 10.70 -4.17 -6.37
C TRP A 13 9.68 -5.17 -6.91
N GLY A 14 8.51 -4.71 -7.36
CA GLY A 14 7.50 -5.56 -7.99
C GLY A 14 8.00 -6.25 -9.26
N MET A 15 8.83 -5.57 -10.05
CA MET A 15 9.52 -6.16 -11.19
C MET A 15 10.59 -7.15 -10.74
N ALA A 16 11.48 -6.72 -9.83
CA ALA A 16 12.64 -7.51 -9.42
C ALA A 16 12.28 -8.80 -8.64
N ILE A 17 11.27 -8.75 -7.76
CA ILE A 17 10.93 -9.85 -6.85
C ILE A 17 9.75 -10.68 -7.37
N SER A 18 8.73 -10.03 -7.94
CA SER A 18 7.49 -10.69 -8.35
C SER A 18 7.38 -10.90 -9.87
N GLY A 19 8.38 -10.51 -10.66
CA GLY A 19 8.38 -10.68 -12.12
C GLY A 19 7.25 -9.92 -12.83
N LYS A 20 6.63 -8.95 -12.16
CA LYS A 20 5.50 -8.20 -12.74
C LYS A 20 6.00 -7.26 -13.83
N SER A 21 5.27 -7.20 -14.92
CA SER A 21 5.46 -6.17 -15.95
C SER A 21 4.49 -5.03 -15.69
N TYR A 22 5.00 -3.81 -15.52
CA TYR A 22 4.18 -2.60 -15.41
C TYR A 22 4.08 -1.92 -16.76
N THR A 23 2.89 -1.41 -17.09
CA THR A 23 2.68 -0.69 -18.34
C THR A 23 3.28 0.71 -18.26
N LEU A 24 3.53 1.34 -19.41
CA LEU A 24 3.98 2.75 -19.46
C LEU A 24 3.01 3.67 -18.71
N ALA A 25 1.70 3.37 -18.75
CA ALA A 25 0.69 4.11 -18.03
C ALA A 25 0.89 4.06 -16.50
N ASP A 26 1.31 2.93 -15.94
CA ASP A 26 1.59 2.81 -14.49
C ASP A 26 2.75 3.72 -14.06
N TRP A 27 3.78 3.83 -14.91
CA TRP A 27 4.92 4.72 -14.68
C TRP A 27 4.53 6.20 -14.79
N ILE A 28 3.73 6.54 -15.79
CA ILE A 28 3.21 7.91 -15.96
C ILE A 28 2.36 8.29 -14.74
N VAL A 29 1.51 7.39 -14.24
CA VAL A 29 0.74 7.62 -13.02
C VAL A 29 1.65 7.79 -11.81
N ALA A 30 2.65 6.94 -11.63
CA ALA A 30 3.58 7.05 -10.52
C ALA A 30 4.35 8.37 -10.55
N ALA A 31 4.82 8.79 -11.72
CA ALA A 31 5.47 10.07 -11.93
C ALA A 31 4.52 11.24 -11.69
N ALA A 32 3.27 11.17 -12.17
CA ALA A 32 2.25 12.18 -11.97
C ALA A 32 1.93 12.37 -10.48
N VAL A 33 1.60 11.29 -9.76
CA VAL A 33 1.32 11.35 -8.32
C VAL A 33 2.52 11.90 -7.53
N THR A 34 3.73 11.45 -7.88
CA THR A 34 4.95 11.91 -7.21
C THR A 34 5.23 13.40 -7.49
N GLY A 35 5.10 13.81 -8.75
CA GLY A 35 5.28 15.18 -9.21
C GLY A 35 4.24 16.14 -8.62
N GLY A 36 2.96 15.77 -8.63
CA GLY A 36 1.89 16.60 -8.08
C GLY A 36 1.99 16.80 -6.57
N VAL A 37 2.42 15.78 -5.81
CA VAL A 37 2.72 15.95 -4.38
C VAL A 37 3.96 16.83 -4.17
N THR A 38 4.98 16.70 -5.01
CA THR A 38 6.21 17.52 -4.92
C THR A 38 5.93 18.99 -5.24
N GLU A 39 5.15 19.26 -6.28
CA GLU A 39 4.72 20.61 -6.66
C GLU A 39 3.85 21.25 -5.56
N PHE A 40 2.88 20.49 -5.05
CA PHE A 40 2.02 20.93 -3.95
C PHE A 40 2.83 21.32 -2.69
N LEU A 41 3.90 20.58 -2.42
CA LEU A 41 4.80 20.79 -1.30
C LEU A 41 5.68 22.02 -1.46
N LEU A 42 6.36 22.12 -2.59
CA LEU A 42 7.32 23.20 -2.86
C LEU A 42 6.62 24.56 -2.91
N THR A 43 5.38 24.57 -3.39
CA THR A 43 4.61 25.81 -3.57
C THR A 43 3.71 26.13 -2.35
N GLY A 44 3.71 25.28 -1.32
CA GLY A 44 2.92 25.47 -0.12
C GLY A 44 3.66 26.16 1.02
N THR A 45 2.97 27.04 1.74
CA THR A 45 3.41 27.63 3.02
C THR A 45 3.57 26.61 4.16
N ILE A 46 3.28 25.33 3.90
CA ILE A 46 3.58 24.18 4.77
C ILE A 46 5.07 23.79 4.68
N ALA A 47 5.88 24.51 3.88
CA ALA A 47 7.31 24.57 4.11
C ALA A 47 7.53 25.17 5.51
N ALA A 48 7.81 24.30 6.48
CA ALA A 48 7.95 24.65 7.89
C ALA A 48 8.73 25.98 8.03
N LYS A 49 8.06 27.00 8.57
CA LYS A 49 8.62 28.34 8.81
C LYS A 49 9.83 28.33 9.77
N HIS A 50 10.17 27.15 10.30
CA HIS A 50 11.43 26.82 10.93
C HIS A 50 11.91 25.46 10.38
N GLN A 51 12.99 25.45 9.60
CA GLN A 51 14.01 24.39 9.45
C GLN A 51 14.75 24.67 8.13
N HIS A 52 15.71 25.60 8.17
CA HIS A 52 16.73 25.69 7.13
C HIS A 52 17.61 24.44 7.22
N GLY A 53 17.34 23.45 6.37
CA GLY A 53 18.20 22.29 6.23
C GLY A 53 17.46 21.10 5.63
N THR A 54 17.35 21.07 4.31
CA THR A 54 17.23 19.79 3.59
C THR A 54 18.53 19.02 3.82
N SER A 55 18.66 18.39 4.98
CA SER A 55 19.85 17.61 5.32
C SER A 55 19.90 16.42 4.40
N ILE A 56 20.97 16.31 3.59
CA ILE A 56 21.23 15.18 2.70
C ILE A 56 21.08 13.85 3.45
N HIS A 57 21.45 13.81 4.73
CA HIS A 57 21.23 12.65 5.60
C HIS A 57 19.75 12.32 5.79
N GLY A 58 18.88 13.31 6.00
CA GLY A 58 17.43 13.11 6.08
C GLY A 58 16.82 12.62 4.76
N LEU A 59 17.34 13.10 3.62
CA LEU A 59 16.93 12.62 2.30
C LEU A 59 17.36 11.17 2.07
N ILE A 60 18.61 10.81 2.40
CA ILE A 60 19.11 9.43 2.30
C ILE A 60 18.29 8.50 3.20
N LEU A 61 18.06 8.89 4.46
CA LEU A 61 17.23 8.10 5.39
C LEU A 61 15.80 7.91 4.86
N LEU A 62 15.22 8.94 4.26
CA LEU A 62 13.91 8.85 3.63
C LEU A 62 13.93 7.87 2.45
N LEU A 63 14.92 7.96 1.55
CA LEU A 63 15.04 7.06 0.41
C LEU A 63 15.20 5.60 0.86
N VAL A 64 16.05 5.33 1.84
CA VAL A 64 16.23 3.99 2.42
C VAL A 64 14.93 3.49 3.05
N PHE A 65 14.25 4.33 3.84
CA PHE A 65 12.96 3.99 4.44
C PHE A 65 11.91 3.60 3.38
N LEU A 66 11.78 4.38 2.31
CA LEU A 66 10.82 4.10 1.24
C LEU A 66 11.18 2.86 0.44
N GLY A 67 12.48 2.62 0.22
CA GLY A 67 12.99 1.41 -0.41
C GLY A 67 12.62 0.16 0.39
N LEU A 68 12.87 0.18 1.70
CA LEU A 68 12.56 -0.92 2.60
C LEU A 68 11.04 -1.12 2.76
N ASP A 69 10.27 -0.05 2.92
CA ASP A 69 8.80 -0.12 3.04
C ASP A 69 8.15 -0.63 1.73
N GLY A 70 8.72 -0.25 0.58
CA GLY A 70 8.33 -0.79 -0.72
C GLY A 70 8.69 -2.27 -0.89
N PHE A 71 9.89 -2.65 -0.47
CA PHE A 71 10.34 -4.05 -0.45
C PHE A 71 9.44 -4.92 0.42
N THR A 72 9.17 -4.54 1.67
CA THR A 72 8.36 -5.32 2.61
C THR A 72 6.95 -5.55 2.07
N SER A 73 6.28 -4.50 1.57
CA SER A 73 4.92 -4.64 1.03
C SER A 73 4.87 -5.52 -0.24
N THR A 74 5.88 -5.44 -1.09
CA THR A 74 5.98 -6.28 -2.30
C THR A 74 6.30 -7.74 -1.95
N PHE A 75 7.20 -7.96 -1.00
CA PHE A 75 7.55 -9.28 -0.50
C PHE A 75 6.35 -9.96 0.18
N GLN A 76 5.58 -9.21 0.99
CA GLN A 76 4.32 -9.67 1.56
C GLN A 76 3.33 -10.09 0.46
N GLU A 77 3.19 -9.29 -0.60
CA GLU A 77 2.34 -9.65 -1.73
C GLU A 77 2.77 -10.95 -2.41
N LYS A 78 4.08 -11.13 -2.66
CA LYS A 78 4.62 -12.37 -3.24
C LYS A 78 4.35 -13.57 -2.35
N LEU A 79 4.58 -13.44 -1.04
CA LEU A 79 4.36 -14.49 -0.06
C LEU A 79 2.89 -14.90 0.06
N PHE A 80 1.94 -13.98 -0.19
CA PHE A 80 0.52 -14.29 -0.27
C PHE A 80 0.10 -14.99 -1.58
N LYS A 81 0.86 -14.81 -2.66
CA LYS A 81 0.58 -15.40 -3.98
C LYS A 81 1.19 -16.78 -4.16
N GLU A 82 2.44 -16.99 -3.76
CA GLU A 82 3.17 -18.26 -3.99
C GLU A 82 2.84 -19.34 -2.96
N HIS A 83 2.67 -18.96 -1.70
CA HIS A 83 2.20 -19.85 -0.65
C HIS A 83 0.81 -19.36 -0.27
N LYS A 84 -0.22 -20.20 -0.24
CA LYS A 84 -1.56 -19.87 0.32
C LYS A 84 -1.48 -19.62 1.84
N THR A 85 -0.55 -18.80 2.28
CA THR A 85 -0.29 -18.44 3.66
C THR A 85 -1.47 -17.61 4.13
N SER A 86 -2.15 -18.07 5.19
CA SER A 86 -3.25 -17.32 5.79
C SER A 86 -2.76 -15.97 6.33
N LYS A 87 -3.56 -14.90 6.21
CA LYS A 87 -3.26 -13.54 6.72
C LYS A 87 -2.77 -13.60 8.19
N TYR A 88 -3.36 -14.50 8.97
CA TYR A 88 -3.05 -14.74 10.38
C TYR A 88 -1.63 -15.27 10.61
N ASN A 89 -1.12 -16.16 9.74
CA ASN A 89 0.21 -16.75 9.92
C ASN A 89 1.31 -15.69 9.75
N GLN A 90 1.22 -14.86 8.71
CA GLN A 90 2.20 -13.76 8.52
C GLN A 90 2.16 -12.77 9.68
N MET A 91 0.96 -12.39 10.13
CA MET A 91 0.80 -11.47 11.26
C MET A 91 1.38 -12.04 12.56
N LEU A 92 1.16 -13.34 12.81
CA LEU A 92 1.72 -14.04 13.96
C LEU A 92 3.25 -14.10 13.89
N TYR A 93 3.83 -14.53 12.76
CA TYR A 93 5.29 -14.62 12.62
C TYR A 93 5.98 -13.26 12.79
N VAL A 94 5.43 -12.20 12.19
CA VAL A 94 6.01 -10.85 12.31
C VAL A 94 5.93 -10.34 13.74
N ASN A 95 4.79 -10.51 14.42
CA ASN A 95 4.63 -10.04 15.79
C ASN A 95 5.43 -10.91 16.79
N SER A 96 5.50 -12.22 16.59
CA SER A 96 6.33 -13.14 17.41
C SER A 96 7.81 -12.84 17.26
N PHE A 97 8.30 -12.64 16.03
CA PHE A 97 9.71 -12.29 15.79
C PHE A 97 10.05 -10.91 16.38
N SER A 98 9.16 -9.92 16.20
CA SER A 98 9.33 -8.58 16.79
C SER A 98 9.35 -8.63 18.32
N GLY A 99 8.49 -9.45 18.92
CA GLY A 99 8.47 -9.69 20.36
C GLY A 99 9.76 -10.36 20.86
N LEU A 100 10.26 -11.37 20.14
CA LEU A 100 11.49 -12.06 20.47
C LEU A 100 12.71 -11.11 20.41
N VAL A 101 12.83 -10.31 19.35
CA VAL A 101 13.90 -9.31 19.21
C VAL A 101 13.82 -8.28 20.33
N SER A 102 12.61 -7.81 20.66
CA SER A 102 12.40 -6.86 21.76
C SER A 102 12.82 -7.44 23.11
N PHE A 103 12.46 -8.70 23.36
CA PHE A 103 12.82 -9.43 24.58
C PHE A 103 14.34 -9.65 24.70
N ILE A 104 14.99 -10.09 23.62
CA ILE A 104 16.45 -10.25 23.56
C ILE A 104 17.15 -8.91 23.82
N THR A 105 16.65 -7.81 23.24
CA THR A 105 17.21 -6.47 23.45
C THR A 105 17.11 -6.03 24.92
N LEU A 106 15.96 -6.29 25.57
CA LEU A 106 15.74 -6.03 26.99
C LEU A 106 16.66 -6.87 27.88
N ALA A 107 16.84 -8.15 27.54
CA ALA A 107 17.76 -9.06 28.23
C ALA A 107 19.21 -8.61 28.09
N ALA A 108 19.65 -8.27 26.87
CA ALA A 108 21.01 -7.79 26.61
C ALA A 108 21.33 -6.48 27.34
N THR A 109 20.32 -5.63 27.56
CA THR A 109 20.47 -4.35 28.29
C THR A 109 20.31 -4.52 29.81
N ASN A 110 19.99 -5.72 30.31
CA ASN A 110 19.71 -6.01 31.74
C ASN A 110 18.63 -5.11 32.37
N LYS A 111 17.66 -4.61 31.58
CA LYS A 111 16.60 -3.70 32.04
C LYS A 111 15.26 -4.38 32.33
N ILE A 112 15.22 -5.72 32.31
CA ILE A 112 14.00 -6.51 32.47
C ILE A 112 13.30 -6.17 33.80
N GLY A 113 14.03 -6.16 34.92
CA GLY A 113 13.44 -5.87 36.24
C GLY A 113 12.86 -4.46 36.34
N VAL A 114 13.53 -3.47 35.75
CA VAL A 114 13.06 -2.08 35.71
C VAL A 114 11.81 -1.94 34.85
N ALA A 115 11.74 -2.64 33.72
CA ALA A 115 10.57 -2.63 32.85
C ALA A 115 9.33 -3.21 33.54
N PHE A 116 9.46 -4.35 34.23
CA PHE A 116 8.35 -4.93 34.99
C PHE A 116 7.94 -4.08 36.20
N GLY A 117 8.91 -3.50 36.92
CA GLY A 117 8.64 -2.56 38.00
C GLY A 117 7.87 -1.33 37.51
N PHE A 118 8.26 -0.76 36.37
CA PHE A 118 7.58 0.38 35.76
C PHE A 118 6.12 0.06 35.39
N CYS A 119 5.87 -1.12 34.80
CA CYS A 119 4.52 -1.58 34.48
C CYS A 119 3.65 -1.76 35.73
N GLY A 120 4.22 -2.29 36.82
CA GLY A 120 3.52 -2.44 38.10
C GLY A 120 3.21 -1.11 38.79
N SER A 121 4.11 -0.13 38.68
CA SER A 121 3.92 1.20 39.29
C SER A 121 2.99 2.12 38.50
N HIS A 122 2.77 1.87 37.20
CA HIS A 122 1.92 2.72 36.34
C HIS A 122 0.83 1.91 35.61
N PRO A 123 -0.27 1.55 36.28
CA PRO A 123 -1.35 0.76 35.66
C PRO A 123 -2.06 1.48 34.51
N ARG A 124 -2.08 2.84 34.50
CA ARG A 124 -2.60 3.60 33.34
C ARG A 124 -1.76 3.40 32.09
N PHE A 125 -0.44 3.30 32.22
CA PHE A 125 0.45 3.01 31.10
C PHE A 125 0.15 1.63 30.49
N VAL A 126 -0.18 0.63 31.32
CA VAL A 126 -0.59 -0.70 30.83
C VAL A 126 -1.89 -0.64 30.05
N ALA A 127 -2.87 0.15 30.51
CA ALA A 127 -4.12 0.36 29.79
C ALA A 127 -3.89 1.06 28.44
N ASP A 128 -3.10 2.13 28.40
CA ASP A 128 -2.75 2.84 27.16
C ASP A 128 -2.01 1.92 26.18
N ALA A 129 -1.06 1.12 26.68
CA ALA A 129 -0.34 0.13 25.89
C ALA A 129 -1.27 -0.96 25.33
N PHE A 130 -2.28 -1.38 26.10
CA PHE A 130 -3.29 -2.34 25.65
C PHE A 130 -4.15 -1.76 24.52
N PHE A 131 -4.71 -0.55 24.68
CA PHE A 131 -5.50 0.10 23.63
C PHE A 131 -4.68 0.38 22.37
N LEU A 132 -3.42 0.81 22.54
CA LEU A 132 -2.49 1.00 21.43
C LEU A 132 -2.23 -0.32 20.69
N SER A 133 -2.04 -1.41 21.42
CA SER A 133 -1.82 -2.73 20.84
C SER A 133 -3.06 -3.26 20.12
N ALA A 134 -4.25 -3.13 20.71
CA ALA A 134 -5.51 -3.52 20.08
C ALA A 134 -5.75 -2.74 18.78
N SER A 135 -5.52 -1.42 18.80
CA SER A 135 -5.59 -0.58 17.61
C SER A 135 -4.54 -0.97 16.55
N SER A 136 -3.32 -1.32 16.98
CA SER A 136 -2.24 -1.74 16.08
C SER A 136 -2.57 -3.05 15.38
N VAL A 137 -3.10 -4.04 16.10
CA VAL A 137 -3.57 -5.32 15.54
C VAL A 137 -4.65 -5.08 14.48
N GLY A 138 -5.63 -4.22 14.76
CA GLY A 138 -6.66 -3.84 13.80
C GLY A 138 -6.07 -3.18 12.54
N GLY A 139 -5.13 -2.24 12.72
CA GLY A 139 -4.46 -1.55 11.61
C GLY A 139 -3.59 -2.49 10.76
N GLN A 140 -2.83 -3.38 11.39
CA GLN A 140 -2.04 -4.42 10.72
C GLN A 140 -2.94 -5.35 9.91
N TRP A 141 -4.06 -5.81 10.48
CA TRP A 141 -5.02 -6.65 9.78
C TRP A 141 -5.58 -5.96 8.54
N PHE A 142 -5.94 -4.68 8.63
CA PHE A 142 -6.39 -3.89 7.49
C PHE A 142 -5.31 -3.79 6.40
N ILE A 143 -4.05 -3.49 6.78
CA ILE A 143 -2.93 -3.41 5.84
C ILE A 143 -2.72 -4.75 5.13
N TYR A 144 -2.67 -5.85 5.87
CA TYR A 144 -2.51 -7.18 5.27
C TYR A 144 -3.69 -7.56 4.37
N SER A 145 -4.92 -7.18 4.76
CA SER A 145 -6.10 -7.39 3.91
C SER A 145 -5.98 -6.63 2.60
N GLN A 146 -5.61 -5.36 2.66
CA GLN A 146 -5.44 -4.51 1.48
C GLN A 146 -4.34 -5.02 0.55
N VAL A 147 -3.18 -5.42 1.09
CA VAL A 147 -2.08 -5.96 0.28
C VAL A 147 -2.45 -7.31 -0.34
N LYS A 148 -3.16 -8.17 0.39
CA LYS A 148 -3.58 -9.48 -0.14
C LYS A 148 -4.65 -9.37 -1.23
N GLU A 149 -5.64 -8.50 -1.05
CA GLU A 149 -6.77 -8.37 -1.99
C GLU A 149 -6.43 -7.48 -3.18
N PHE A 150 -5.77 -6.34 -2.95
CA PHE A 150 -5.54 -5.33 -4.00
C PHE A 150 -4.06 -5.20 -4.41
N GLY A 151 -3.14 -5.90 -3.75
CA GLY A 151 -1.71 -5.85 -4.03
C GLY A 151 -0.97 -4.64 -3.43
N ALA A 152 0.36 -4.68 -3.47
CA ALA A 152 1.22 -3.66 -2.88
C ALA A 152 1.09 -2.30 -3.60
N LEU A 153 0.84 -2.32 -4.91
CA LEU A 153 0.75 -1.11 -5.72
C LEU A 153 -0.53 -0.29 -5.43
N VAL A 154 -1.66 -0.95 -5.15
CA VAL A 154 -2.91 -0.28 -4.74
C VAL A 154 -2.81 0.17 -3.29
N PHE A 155 -2.19 -0.63 -2.41
CA PHE A 155 -1.90 -0.21 -1.03
C PHE A 155 -1.11 1.11 -0.97
N ALA A 156 -0.07 1.25 -1.81
CA ALA A 156 0.69 2.50 -1.92
C ALA A 156 -0.17 3.68 -2.41
N ALA A 157 -1.13 3.44 -3.31
CA ALA A 157 -2.07 4.46 -3.78
C ALA A 157 -3.06 4.89 -2.68
N THR A 158 -3.63 3.95 -1.93
CA THR A 158 -4.52 4.24 -0.79
C THR A 158 -3.83 5.05 0.30
N MET A 159 -2.56 4.75 0.59
CA MET A 159 -1.74 5.52 1.53
C MET A 159 -1.47 6.95 1.07
N ASN A 160 -1.35 7.16 -0.25
CA ASN A 160 -1.24 8.48 -0.86
C ASN A 160 -2.54 9.26 -0.77
N LEU A 161 -3.65 8.64 -1.14
CA LEU A 161 -4.98 9.25 -1.04
C LEU A 161 -5.26 9.72 0.39
N ARG A 162 -4.99 8.88 1.39
CA ARG A 162 -5.12 9.25 2.81
C ARG A 162 -4.31 10.49 3.17
N GLN A 163 -3.05 10.56 2.73
CA GLN A 163 -2.19 11.72 2.98
C GLN A 163 -2.74 12.99 2.34
N VAL A 164 -3.24 12.90 1.09
CA VAL A 164 -3.84 14.04 0.38
C VAL A 164 -5.08 14.54 1.12
N ILE A 165 -5.97 13.64 1.56
CA ILE A 165 -7.17 14.03 2.33
C ILE A 165 -6.77 14.72 3.63
N SER A 166 -5.79 14.20 4.38
CA SER A 166 -5.32 14.84 5.60
C SER A 166 -4.74 16.23 5.35
N ILE A 167 -4.04 16.41 4.23
CA ILE A 167 -3.50 17.72 3.82
C ILE A 167 -4.64 18.70 3.51
N LEU A 168 -5.67 18.26 2.78
CA LEU A 168 -6.84 19.09 2.48
C LEU A 168 -7.60 19.50 3.74
N LEU A 169 -7.81 18.57 4.66
CA LEU A 169 -8.49 18.85 5.94
C LEU A 169 -7.69 19.83 6.81
N SER A 170 -6.37 19.68 6.86
CA SER A 170 -5.49 20.66 7.51
C SER A 170 -5.70 22.03 6.88
N TYR A 171 -5.74 22.08 5.55
CA TYR A 171 -5.90 23.32 4.81
C TYR A 171 -7.21 24.05 5.11
N VAL A 172 -8.32 23.32 5.09
CA VAL A 172 -9.65 23.84 5.40
C VAL A 172 -9.71 24.33 6.85
N THR A 173 -9.11 23.58 7.78
CA THR A 173 -9.14 23.90 9.22
C THR A 173 -8.26 25.10 9.59
N TYR A 174 -7.09 25.27 8.96
CA TYR A 174 -6.13 26.32 9.32
C TYR A 174 -6.24 27.61 8.49
N HIS A 175 -7.22 27.71 7.58
CA HIS A 175 -7.48 28.90 6.74
C HIS A 175 -6.22 29.47 6.05
N HIS A 176 -5.32 28.61 5.56
CA HIS A 176 -4.19 29.07 4.75
C HIS A 176 -4.67 29.57 3.37
N PRO A 177 -3.95 30.47 2.69
CA PRO A 177 -4.32 30.95 1.33
C PRO A 177 -3.81 30.02 0.21
N ILE A 178 -4.72 29.36 -0.54
CA ILE A 178 -4.33 28.32 -1.53
C ILE A 178 -3.67 29.01 -2.71
N SER A 179 -2.42 28.64 -3.01
CA SER A 179 -1.78 29.06 -4.26
C SER A 179 -2.38 28.28 -5.44
N GLY A 180 -2.62 28.94 -6.58
CA GLY A 180 -3.18 28.29 -7.77
C GLY A 180 -2.38 27.08 -8.25
N LEU A 181 -1.05 27.11 -8.07
CA LEU A 181 -0.16 25.98 -8.38
C LEU A 181 -0.40 24.76 -7.47
N GLN A 182 -0.82 24.96 -6.21
CA GLN A 182 -1.20 23.85 -5.33
C GLN A 182 -2.49 23.16 -5.79
N ILE A 183 -3.44 23.92 -6.36
CA ILE A 183 -4.67 23.35 -6.94
C ILE A 183 -4.33 22.47 -8.13
N VAL A 184 -3.40 22.92 -8.99
CA VAL A 184 -2.91 22.13 -10.13
C VAL A 184 -2.21 20.85 -9.64
N GLY A 185 -1.30 20.96 -8.68
CA GLY A 185 -0.63 19.79 -8.09
C GLY A 185 -1.62 18.79 -7.48
N LEU A 186 -2.63 19.28 -6.77
CA LEU A 186 -3.70 18.48 -6.18
C LEU A 186 -4.54 17.77 -7.26
N ALA A 187 -4.98 18.50 -8.28
CA ALA A 187 -5.76 17.95 -9.39
C ALA A 187 -4.99 16.84 -10.12
N LEU A 188 -3.70 17.03 -10.32
CA LEU A 188 -2.81 16.06 -10.97
C LEU A 188 -2.68 14.77 -10.14
N VAL A 189 -2.57 14.87 -8.81
CA VAL A 189 -2.54 13.71 -7.90
C VAL A 189 -3.87 12.94 -7.94
N PHE A 190 -5.00 13.64 -7.87
CA PHE A 190 -6.32 13.01 -7.97
C PHE A 190 -6.50 12.32 -9.32
N MET A 191 -6.14 12.96 -10.42
CA MET A 191 -6.26 12.39 -11.76
C MET A 191 -5.44 11.09 -11.89
N GLY A 192 -4.19 11.08 -11.41
CA GLY A 192 -3.35 9.88 -11.41
C GLY A 192 -3.93 8.75 -10.54
N LEU A 193 -4.42 9.08 -9.34
CA LEU A 193 -5.04 8.10 -8.43
C LEU A 193 -6.34 7.51 -9.00
N PHE A 194 -7.23 8.35 -9.55
CA PHE A 194 -8.49 7.92 -10.15
C PHE A 194 -8.27 7.05 -11.37
N TYR A 195 -7.37 7.45 -12.29
CA TYR A 195 -7.03 6.65 -13.46
C TYR A 195 -6.54 5.25 -13.05
N LYS A 196 -5.68 5.17 -12.03
CA LYS A 196 -5.15 3.90 -11.54
C LYS A 196 -6.18 3.05 -10.80
N SER A 197 -7.03 3.67 -9.99
CA SER A 197 -8.13 2.98 -9.33
C SER A 197 -9.08 2.38 -10.37
N TYR A 198 -9.40 3.14 -11.43
CA TYR A 198 -10.22 2.68 -12.53
C TYR A 198 -9.54 1.54 -13.32
N ALA A 199 -8.25 1.70 -13.67
CA ALA A 199 -7.49 0.67 -14.38
C ALA A 199 -7.36 -0.64 -13.56
N GLY A 200 -7.17 -0.55 -12.24
CA GLY A 200 -7.13 -1.70 -11.34
C GLY A 200 -8.46 -2.47 -11.33
N ILE A 201 -9.59 -1.76 -11.22
CA ILE A 201 -10.93 -2.38 -11.26
C ILE A 201 -11.21 -3.04 -12.62
N MET A 202 -10.75 -2.43 -13.72
CA MET A 202 -10.94 -2.98 -15.07
C MET A 202 -10.05 -4.19 -15.35
N ALA A 203 -8.84 -4.24 -14.79
CA ALA A 203 -7.95 -5.39 -14.88
C ALA A 203 -8.45 -6.61 -14.09
N GLU A 204 -9.25 -6.38 -13.03
CA GLU A 204 -9.88 -7.44 -12.22
C GLU A 204 -11.20 -7.97 -12.80
N ARG A 205 -11.72 -7.40 -13.89
CA ARG A 205 -12.81 -8.07 -14.62
C ARG A 205 -12.27 -9.41 -15.13
N PRO A 206 -12.74 -10.56 -14.60
CA PRO A 206 -12.19 -11.84 -14.99
C PRO A 206 -12.38 -12.02 -16.49
N LYS A 207 -11.36 -12.57 -17.15
CA LYS A 207 -11.41 -13.11 -18.52
C LYS A 207 -12.37 -14.31 -18.61
N LYS A 208 -13.61 -14.16 -18.13
CA LYS A 208 -14.65 -15.19 -18.18
C LYS A 208 -15.08 -15.51 -19.63
N GLY A 209 -14.71 -14.66 -20.59
CA GLY A 209 -15.03 -14.86 -22.02
C GLY A 209 -13.97 -15.57 -22.86
N ARG A 210 -12.83 -16.02 -22.31
CA ARG A 210 -11.81 -16.74 -23.10
C ARG A 210 -11.83 -18.25 -22.90
N GLU A 211 -12.14 -18.74 -21.70
CA GLU A 211 -12.28 -20.20 -21.44
C GLU A 211 -13.56 -20.80 -22.05
N GLU A 212 -14.64 -20.02 -22.17
CA GLU A 212 -15.88 -20.47 -22.81
C GLU A 212 -15.72 -20.63 -24.33
N LYS A 213 -14.91 -19.79 -24.99
CA LYS A 213 -14.62 -19.92 -26.43
C LYS A 213 -13.70 -21.10 -26.77
N GLU A 214 -12.74 -21.44 -25.90
CA GLU A 214 -11.86 -22.59 -26.12
C GLU A 214 -12.60 -23.91 -25.87
N THR A 215 -13.43 -23.99 -24.82
CA THR A 215 -14.19 -25.21 -24.48
C THR A 215 -15.29 -25.51 -25.52
N THR A 216 -15.98 -24.49 -26.05
CA THR A 216 -16.96 -24.69 -27.14
C THR A 216 -16.30 -25.05 -28.47
N SER A 217 -15.03 -24.72 -28.69
CA SER A 217 -14.29 -25.09 -29.90
C SER A 217 -13.71 -26.51 -29.89
N LEU A 218 -13.54 -27.10 -28.70
CA LEU A 218 -12.93 -28.42 -28.49
C LEU A 218 -13.97 -29.56 -28.34
N LEU A 219 -15.25 -29.24 -28.26
CA LEU A 219 -16.31 -30.24 -28.38
C LEU A 219 -16.44 -30.66 -29.86
N PRO A 220 -16.36 -31.97 -30.19
CA PRO A 220 -16.65 -32.43 -31.53
C PRO A 220 -18.06 -31.96 -31.92
N LYS A 221 -18.19 -31.35 -33.11
CA LYS A 221 -19.51 -31.11 -33.70
C LYS A 221 -20.12 -32.49 -34.01
N ASP A 222 -21.05 -32.95 -33.19
CA ASP A 222 -21.87 -34.10 -33.55
C ASP A 222 -22.61 -33.79 -34.86
N PRO A 223 -22.44 -34.61 -35.90
CA PRO A 223 -23.14 -34.40 -37.16
C PRO A 223 -24.65 -34.62 -36.94
N GLU A 224 -25.40 -33.56 -37.21
CA GLU A 224 -26.83 -33.52 -37.48
C GLU A 224 -27.60 -34.83 -37.34
N MET A 225 -28.36 -34.91 -36.25
CA MET A 225 -29.62 -35.65 -36.20
C MET A 225 -30.56 -34.97 -37.21
N GLN A 226 -30.63 -35.52 -38.43
CA GLN A 226 -31.62 -35.13 -39.44
C GLN A 226 -33.03 -35.28 -38.86
N PRO A 227 -33.92 -34.27 -39.00
CA PRO A 227 -35.32 -34.46 -38.65
C PRO A 227 -35.99 -35.40 -39.68
N PRO A 228 -36.81 -36.38 -39.25
CA PRO A 228 -37.49 -37.25 -40.20
C PRO A 228 -38.49 -36.46 -41.04
N ALA A 229 -38.47 -36.75 -42.35
CA ALA A 229 -39.39 -36.24 -43.35
C ALA A 229 -40.85 -36.44 -42.91
N LYS A 230 -41.65 -35.37 -42.98
CA LYS A 230 -43.11 -35.49 -42.94
C LYS A 230 -43.55 -36.21 -44.21
N VAL A 231 -44.11 -37.41 -44.02
CA VAL A 231 -44.89 -38.12 -45.05
C VAL A 231 -46.32 -38.23 -44.51
N ALA A 232 -47.26 -37.89 -45.39
CA ALA A 232 -48.72 -37.73 -45.22
C ALA A 232 -49.18 -36.33 -44.76
#